data_AF-A0A060Z5M0-F1
#
_entry.id   AF-A0A060Z5M0-F1
#
_cell.length_a   1.000
_cell.length_b   1.000
_cell.length_c   1.000
_cell.angle_alpha   90.00
_cell.angle_beta   90.00
_cell.angle_gamma   90.00
#
_symmetry.space_group_name_H-M   'P 1'
#
loop_
_entity.id
_entity.type
_entity.pdbx_description
1 polymer ?
#
loop_
_entity_poly.entity_id
_entity_poly.type
_entity_poly.pdbx_seq_one_letter_code
_entity_poly.pdbx_strand_id
1 'polypeptide(L)'
;MREACNFHHSHTPNSTMAKTKELSKDTRNKIVDLHQAGKTESAIGKQLGLKKSTVGAIIRKWKTYKTTDNLPQSGAPRKISPLALKMITRTVSKNPRTTRGDLVNDLQRAGINIAYHQ
;
A
#
# COMPACT_ATOMS: atom_id res chain seq x y z
N MET A 1 -18.57 22.01 44.82
CA MET A 1 -17.93 22.78 43.73
C MET A 1 -17.65 21.80 42.60
N ARG A 2 -18.41 21.87 41.51
CA ARG A 2 -18.21 21.00 40.33
C ARG A 2 -17.46 21.84 39.31
N GLU A 3 -16.18 21.56 39.13
CA GLU A 3 -15.37 22.17 38.06
C GLU A 3 -15.95 21.71 36.72
N ALA A 4 -16.57 22.62 35.98
CA ALA A 4 -16.97 22.36 34.61
C ALA A 4 -15.72 22.39 33.73
N CYS A 5 -15.20 21.23 33.35
CA CYS A 5 -14.17 21.12 32.33
C CYS A 5 -14.73 21.64 31.00
N ASN A 6 -14.38 22.89 30.67
CA ASN A 6 -14.66 23.53 29.40
C ASN A 6 -13.99 22.75 28.26
N PHE A 7 -14.76 21.92 27.57
CA PHE A 7 -14.31 21.21 26.38
C PHE A 7 -14.31 22.16 25.19
N HIS A 8 -13.17 22.83 24.99
CA HIS A 8 -12.96 23.69 23.82
C HIS A 8 -12.82 22.80 22.57
N HIS A 9 -13.92 22.62 21.85
CA HIS A 9 -13.92 22.00 20.52
C HIS A 9 -13.34 23.01 19.52
N SER A 10 -12.01 23.08 19.42
CA SER A 10 -11.36 23.81 18.34
C SER A 10 -11.61 23.07 17.03
N HIS A 11 -12.51 23.60 16.20
CA HIS A 11 -12.69 23.15 14.82
C HIS A 11 -11.34 23.26 14.08
N THR A 12 -10.85 22.13 13.57
CA THR A 12 -9.68 22.09 12.72
C THR A 12 -10.07 22.53 11.31
N PRO A 13 -9.32 23.44 10.66
CA PRO A 13 -9.60 23.80 9.28
C PRO A 13 -9.33 22.59 8.37
N ASN A 14 -10.31 22.26 7.53
CA ASN A 14 -10.20 21.22 6.51
C ASN A 14 -9.03 21.55 5.58
N SER A 15 -7.95 20.79 5.72
CA SER A 15 -6.82 20.83 4.81
C SER A 15 -7.24 20.27 3.44
N THR A 16 -7.24 21.16 2.45
CA THR A 16 -7.25 20.89 1.01
C THR A 16 -6.42 19.65 0.67
N MET A 17 -6.95 18.77 -0.19
CA MET A 17 -6.35 17.51 -0.67
C MET A 17 -5.02 17.76 -1.39
N ALA A 18 -3.96 18.04 -0.63
CA ALA A 18 -2.60 18.02 -1.10
C ALA A 18 -2.14 16.58 -1.30
N LYS A 19 -1.36 16.35 -2.35
CA LYS A 19 -0.74 15.06 -2.69
C LYS A 19 -0.13 14.43 -1.43
N THR A 20 -0.66 13.27 -1.04
CA THR A 20 -0.36 12.62 0.25
C THR A 20 1.11 12.21 0.28
N LYS A 21 1.97 13.03 0.89
CA LYS A 21 3.33 12.59 1.25
C LYS A 21 3.16 11.51 2.31
N GLU A 22 3.63 10.30 2.01
CA GLU A 22 3.57 9.20 2.96
C GLU A 22 4.27 9.59 4.27
N LEU A 23 3.68 9.19 5.40
CA LEU A 23 4.24 9.45 6.72
C LEU A 23 5.64 8.80 6.82
N SER A 24 6.62 9.45 7.45
CA SER A 24 7.95 8.87 7.62
C SER A 24 7.92 7.61 8.49
N LYS A 25 8.91 6.72 8.32
CA LYS A 25 9.04 5.48 9.11
C LYS A 25 9.15 5.80 10.61
N ASP A 26 9.91 6.84 10.97
CA ASP A 26 10.11 7.24 12.36
C ASP A 26 8.82 7.68 13.04
N THR A 27 7.96 8.43 12.34
CA THR A 27 6.66 8.83 12.91
C THR A 27 5.73 7.62 13.08
N ARG A 28 5.79 6.62 12.18
CA ARG A 28 5.01 5.37 12.33
C ARG A 28 5.48 4.54 13.51
N ASN A 29 6.80 4.40 13.71
CA ASN A 29 7.36 3.70 14.86
C ASN A 29 6.92 4.36 16.16
N LYS A 30 7.06 5.68 16.26
CA LYS A 30 6.63 6.45 17.44
C LYS A 30 5.14 6.27 17.77
N ILE A 31 4.29 6.14 16.76
CA ILE A 31 2.86 5.83 16.97
C ILE A 31 2.67 4.45 17.62
N VAL A 32 3.40 3.45 17.16
CA VAL A 32 3.35 2.09 17.71
C VAL A 32 3.87 2.07 19.15
N ASP A 33 5.00 2.74 19.41
CA ASP A 33 5.60 2.80 20.76
C ASP A 33 4.63 3.43 21.78
N LEU A 34 4.01 4.56 21.41
CA LEU A 34 3.05 5.24 22.27
C LEU A 34 1.76 4.42 22.46
N HIS A 35 1.34 3.66 21.44
CA HIS A 35 0.20 2.75 21.56
C HIS A 35 0.51 1.59 22.50
N GLN A 36 1.70 1.00 22.39
CA GLN A 36 2.16 -0.08 23.26
C GLN A 36 2.32 0.39 24.71
N ALA A 37 2.65 1.66 24.92
CA ALA A 37 2.63 2.33 26.23
C ALA A 37 1.20 2.63 26.76
N GLY A 38 0.15 2.19 26.07
CA GLY A 38 -1.25 2.32 26.51
C GLY A 38 -1.90 3.67 26.23
N LYS A 39 -1.28 4.56 25.44
CA LYS A 39 -1.90 5.84 25.11
C LYS A 39 -3.06 5.66 24.13
N THR A 40 -4.10 6.47 24.31
CA THR A 40 -5.25 6.50 23.40
C THR A 40 -4.89 7.10 22.04
N GLU A 41 -5.54 6.63 20.97
CA GLU A 41 -5.26 7.09 19.60
C GLU A 41 -5.42 8.61 19.44
N SER A 42 -6.38 9.21 20.15
CA SER A 42 -6.64 10.65 20.16
C SER A 42 -5.49 11.42 20.82
N ALA A 43 -4.95 10.92 21.93
CA ALA A 43 -3.81 11.54 22.61
C ALA A 43 -2.54 11.46 21.75
N ILE A 44 -2.31 10.34 21.07
CA ILE A 44 -1.19 10.16 20.13
C ILE A 44 -1.31 11.13 18.96
N GLY A 45 -2.51 11.24 18.37
CA GLY A 45 -2.78 12.18 17.28
C GLY A 45 -2.48 13.62 17.68
N LYS A 46 -2.98 14.07 18.85
CA LYS A 46 -2.68 15.41 19.38
C LYS A 46 -1.19 15.63 19.61
N GLN A 47 -0.50 14.66 20.23
CA GLN A 47 0.94 14.75 20.51
C GLN A 47 1.80 14.85 19.24
N LEU A 48 1.38 14.21 18.15
CA LEU A 48 2.13 14.18 16.88
C LEU A 48 1.59 15.14 15.81
N GLY A 49 0.55 15.90 16.09
CA GLY A 49 -0.11 16.76 15.11
C GLY A 49 -0.81 15.99 13.97
N LEU A 50 -1.21 14.74 14.22
CA LEU A 50 -1.83 13.85 13.23
C LEU A 50 -3.33 13.68 13.49
N LYS A 51 -4.09 13.44 12.41
CA LYS A 51 -5.50 13.08 12.50
C LYS A 51 -5.66 11.73 13.20
N LYS A 52 -6.66 11.59 14.08
CA LYS A 52 -6.97 10.32 14.78
C LYS A 52 -7.14 9.14 13.81
N SER A 53 -7.75 9.38 12.65
CA SER A 53 -7.95 8.35 11.61
C SER A 53 -6.62 7.80 11.08
N THR A 54 -5.60 8.65 10.91
CA THR A 54 -4.26 8.22 10.48
C THR A 54 -3.59 7.34 11.52
N VAL A 55 -3.66 7.72 12.80
CA VAL A 55 -3.13 6.94 13.92
C VAL A 55 -3.82 5.58 13.99
N GLY A 56 -5.15 5.55 13.93
CA GLY A 56 -5.93 4.32 13.95
C GLY A 56 -5.64 3.40 12.75
N ALA A 57 -5.46 3.95 11.55
CA ALA A 57 -5.07 3.17 10.37
C ALA A 57 -3.70 2.48 10.55
N ILE A 58 -2.72 3.19 11.12
CA ILE A 58 -1.39 2.65 11.39
C ILE A 58 -1.45 1.55 12.46
N ILE A 59 -2.18 1.77 13.56
CA ILE A 59 -2.34 0.77 14.62
C ILE A 59 -3.04 -0.49 14.10
N ARG A 60 -4.12 -0.35 13.32
CA ARG A 60 -4.80 -1.49 12.69
C ARG A 60 -3.86 -2.28 11.79
N LYS A 61 -3.10 -1.59 10.92
CA LYS A 61 -2.10 -2.22 10.05
C LYS A 61 -1.02 -2.95 10.85
N TRP A 62 -0.51 -2.34 11.91
CA TRP A 62 0.47 -2.98 12.79
C TRP A 62 -0.11 -4.19 13.53
N LYS A 63 -1.37 -4.14 13.99
CA LYS A 63 -2.01 -5.30 14.63
C LYS A 63 -2.12 -6.51 13.69
N THR A 64 -2.42 -6.27 12.41
CA THR A 64 -2.54 -7.32 11.39
C THR A 64 -1.20 -7.86 10.91
N TYR A 65 -0.26 -6.98 10.55
CA TYR A 65 0.96 -7.38 9.84
C TYR A 65 2.23 -7.32 10.69
N LYS A 66 2.14 -6.78 11.92
CA LYS A 66 3.27 -6.56 12.85
C LYS A 66 4.43 -5.76 12.24
N THR A 67 4.15 -4.96 11.22
CA THR A 67 5.14 -4.13 10.52
C THR A 67 4.72 -2.67 10.49
N THR A 68 5.70 -1.79 10.66
CA THR A 68 5.59 -0.34 10.45
C THR A 68 6.11 0.08 9.07
N ASP A 69 6.70 -0.87 8.33
CA ASP A 69 7.22 -0.63 6.99
C ASP A 69 6.08 -0.49 5.97
N ASN A 70 6.42 0.18 4.87
CA ASN A 70 5.52 0.28 3.73
C ASN A 70 5.47 -1.07 3.03
N LEU A 71 4.34 -1.77 3.19
CA LEU A 71 3.99 -2.88 2.32
C LEU A 71 3.92 -2.39 0.87
N PRO A 72 4.37 -3.22 -0.10
CA PRO A 72 4.15 -2.90 -1.51
C PRO A 72 2.66 -2.69 -1.73
N GLN A 73 2.32 -1.64 -2.47
CA GLN A 73 0.94 -1.32 -2.76
C GLN A 73 0.31 -2.51 -3.50
N SER A 74 -0.88 -2.94 -3.07
CA SER A 74 -1.62 -3.96 -3.78
C SER A 74 -1.94 -3.46 -5.18
N GLY A 75 -1.17 -3.93 -6.16
CA GLY A 75 -1.42 -3.72 -7.57
C GLY A 75 -2.24 -4.86 -8.16
N ALA A 76 -2.72 -4.68 -9.38
CA ALA A 76 -3.34 -5.76 -10.12
C ALA A 76 -2.33 -6.91 -10.34
N PRO A 77 -2.74 -8.18 -10.16
CA PRO A 77 -1.92 -9.31 -10.53
C PRO A 77 -1.47 -9.22 -12.00
N ARG A 78 -0.22 -9.63 -12.28
CA ARG A 78 0.29 -9.65 -13.64
C ARG A 78 -0.42 -10.74 -14.45
N LYS A 79 -0.96 -10.36 -15.60
CA LYS A 79 -1.63 -11.27 -16.54
C LYS A 79 -0.68 -12.26 -17.21
N ILE A 80 0.58 -11.85 -17.40
CA ILE A 80 1.61 -12.64 -18.07
C ILE A 80 2.64 -13.06 -17.03
N SER A 81 2.97 -14.35 -17.00
CA SER A 81 4.00 -14.87 -16.11
C SER A 81 5.38 -14.29 -16.47
N PRO A 82 6.31 -14.12 -15.51
CA PRO A 82 7.66 -13.66 -15.81
C PRO A 82 8.38 -14.52 -16.86
N LEU A 83 8.08 -15.83 -16.88
CA LEU A 83 8.65 -16.77 -17.85
C LEU A 83 8.09 -16.54 -19.26
N ALA A 84 6.77 -16.41 -19.41
CA ALA A 84 6.15 -16.09 -20.70
C ALA A 84 6.69 -14.77 -21.25
N LEU A 85 6.81 -13.75 -20.40
CA LEU A 85 7.32 -12.45 -20.81
C LEU A 85 8.76 -12.55 -21.32
N LYS A 86 9.65 -13.27 -20.61
CA LYS A 86 11.03 -13.51 -21.06
C LYS A 86 11.08 -14.20 -22.43
N MET A 87 10.22 -15.19 -22.65
CA MET A 87 10.13 -15.89 -23.94
C MET A 87 9.67 -14.96 -25.06
N ILE A 88 8.60 -14.19 -24.83
CA ILE A 88 8.10 -13.20 -25.79
C ILE A 88 9.21 -12.21 -26.16
N THR A 89 9.86 -11.61 -25.16
CA THR A 89 10.93 -10.64 -25.40
C THR A 89 12.07 -11.26 -26.20
N ARG A 90 12.46 -12.51 -25.90
CA ARG A 90 13.54 -13.21 -26.62
C ARG A 90 13.16 -13.52 -28.07
N THR A 91 11.94 -14.01 -28.31
CA THR A 91 11.46 -14.35 -29.65
C THR A 91 11.32 -13.11 -30.52
N VAL A 92 10.71 -12.03 -30.00
CA VAL A 92 10.56 -10.76 -30.72
C VAL A 92 11.91 -10.09 -30.99
N SER A 93 12.85 -10.17 -30.04
CA SER A 93 14.20 -9.62 -30.26
C SER A 93 14.98 -10.38 -31.33
N LYS A 94 14.79 -11.71 -31.41
CA LYS A 94 15.45 -12.54 -32.42
C LYS A 94 14.82 -12.35 -33.80
N ASN A 95 13.49 -12.38 -33.86
CA ASN A 95 12.71 -12.29 -35.09
C ASN A 95 11.60 -11.25 -34.89
N PRO A 96 11.83 -9.97 -35.21
CA PRO A 96 10.85 -8.91 -34.97
C PRO A 96 9.60 -9.02 -35.84
N ARG A 97 9.61 -9.88 -36.87
CA ARG A 97 8.47 -10.19 -37.74
C ARG A 97 7.54 -11.28 -37.18
N THR A 98 7.85 -11.85 -36.02
CA THR A 98 7.01 -12.87 -35.38
C THR A 98 5.65 -12.28 -35.01
N THR A 99 4.57 -12.98 -35.37
CA THR A 99 3.20 -12.51 -35.11
C THR A 99 2.76 -12.87 -33.69
N ARG A 100 1.67 -12.24 -33.23
CA ARG A 100 1.01 -12.60 -31.97
C ARG A 100 0.61 -14.08 -31.93
N GLY A 101 0.11 -14.64 -33.04
CA GLY A 101 -0.32 -16.03 -33.11
C GLY A 101 0.85 -16.99 -32.90
N ASP A 102 1.98 -16.70 -33.53
CA ASP A 102 3.21 -17.49 -33.35
C ASP A 102 3.70 -17.47 -31.91
N LEU A 103 3.63 -16.31 -31.23
CA LEU A 103 4.01 -16.18 -29.83
C LEU A 103 3.11 -17.02 -28.90
N VAL A 104 1.81 -17.04 -29.13
CA VAL A 104 0.88 -17.88 -28.36
C VAL A 104 1.21 -19.35 -28.57
N ASN A 105 1.41 -19.78 -29.82
CA ASN A 105 1.74 -21.17 -30.15
C ASN A 105 3.06 -21.61 -29.48
N ASP A 106 4.09 -20.76 -29.51
CA ASP A 106 5.37 -21.04 -28.86
C ASP A 106 5.24 -21.16 -27.33
N LEU A 107 4.40 -20.31 -26.71
CA LEU A 107 4.14 -20.35 -25.27
C LEU A 107 3.35 -21.60 -24.87
N GLN A 108 2.36 -22.00 -25.67
CA GLN A 108 1.63 -23.25 -25.48
C GLN A 108 2.54 -24.47 -25.66
N ARG A 109 3.41 -24.49 -26.68
CA ARG A 109 4.40 -25.56 -26.89
C ARG A 109 5.38 -25.69 -25.71
N ALA A 110 5.68 -24.58 -25.05
CA ALA A 110 6.50 -24.55 -23.84
C ALA A 110 5.73 -24.89 -22.55
N GLY A 111 4.45 -25.26 -22.64
CA GLY A 111 3.60 -25.60 -21.49
C GLY A 111 3.18 -24.41 -20.65
N ILE A 112 3.28 -23.17 -21.17
CA ILE A 112 2.89 -21.97 -20.44
C ILE A 112 1.46 -21.60 -20.80
N ASN A 113 0.54 -21.82 -19.86
CA ASN A 113 -0.85 -21.43 -20.02
C ASN A 113 -1.00 -19.90 -19.90
N ILE A 114 -1.47 -19.26 -20.96
CA ILE A 114 -1.84 -17.85 -20.97
C ILE A 114 -3.33 -17.76 -20.68
N ALA A 115 -3.72 -17.16 -19.57
CA ALA A 115 -5.09 -17.12 -19.05
C ALA A 115 -6.13 -16.36 -19.92
N TYR A 116 -5.79 -15.96 -21.15
CA TYR A 116 -6.61 -15.10 -22.02
C TYR A 116 -6.90 -15.69 -23.41
N HIS A 117 -7.10 -17.00 -23.51
CA HIS A 117 -7.74 -17.60 -24.69
C HIS A 117 -9.17 -18.01 -24.33
N GLN A 118 -10.13 -17.10 -24.57
CA GLN A 118 -11.53 -17.43 -24.84
C GLN A 118 -11.83 -16.94 -26.25
#